data_AF-A0A3C1YW63-F1
#
_entry.id   AF-A0A3C1YW63-F1
#
_cell.length_a   1.000
_cell.length_b   1.000
_cell.length_c   1.000
_cell.angle_alpha   90.00
_cell.angle_beta   90.00
_cell.angle_gamma   90.00
#
_symmetry.space_group_name_H-M   'P 1'
#
loop_
_entity.id
_entity.type
_entity.pdbx_description
1 polymer ?
#
loop_
_entity_poly.entity_id
_entity_poly.type
_entity_poly.pdbx_seq_one_letter_code
_entity_poly.pdbx_strand_id
1 'polypeptide(L)' 'SPKTDIIVLAAASLKAPLNEIAHEFEAQNPSARLVISYAGSQDLAAQINLGAPADTFFSADRAQMDVVVESKKVDKKEV' A
#
# COMPACT_ATOMS: atom_id res chain seq x y z
N SER A 1 21.39 9.88 -9.47
CA SER A 1 21.18 8.87 -8.41
C SER A 1 20.02 7.97 -8.81
N PRO A 2 20.05 6.66 -8.50
CA PRO A 2 18.91 5.79 -8.76
C PRO A 2 17.70 6.23 -7.93
N LYS A 3 16.50 6.08 -8.50
CA LYS A 3 15.23 6.33 -7.78
C LYS A 3 14.90 5.14 -6.89
N THR A 4 14.33 5.41 -5.72
CA THR A 4 13.76 4.41 -4.82
C THR A 4 12.28 4.26 -5.14
N ASP A 5 11.87 3.04 -5.48
CA ASP A 5 10.47 2.73 -5.68
C ASP A 5 9.77 2.54 -4.33
N ILE A 6 8.59 3.12 -4.20
CA ILE A 6 7.68 2.91 -3.08
C ILE A 6 6.41 2.27 -3.65
N ILE A 7 6.15 1.02 -3.26
CA ILE A 7 5.01 0.24 -3.74
C ILE A 7 3.79 0.59 -2.89
N VAL A 8 2.78 1.16 -3.54
CA VAL A 8 1.54 1.58 -2.91
C VAL A 8 0.39 0.72 -3.43
N LEU A 9 -0.30 0.04 -2.54
CA LEU A 9 -1.55 -0.64 -2.85
C LEU A 9 -2.71 0.22 -2.36
N ALA A 10 -3.60 0.64 -3.24
CA ALA A 10 -4.66 1.60 -2.88
C ALA A 10 -6.03 1.20 -3.42
N ALA A 11 -7.08 1.44 -2.64
CA ALA A 11 -8.44 1.25 -3.08
C ALA A 11 -8.74 2.07 -4.34
N ALA A 12 -9.43 1.47 -5.31
CA ALA A 12 -9.70 2.09 -6.60
C ALA A 12 -10.44 3.45 -6.51
N SER A 13 -11.25 3.65 -5.48
CA SER A 13 -11.95 4.91 -5.21
C SER A 13 -11.00 6.08 -4.89
N LEU A 14 -9.76 5.79 -4.47
CA LEU A 14 -8.75 6.79 -4.12
C LEU A 14 -7.87 7.20 -5.31
N LYS A 15 -8.10 6.65 -6.51
CA LYS A 15 -7.22 6.84 -7.67
C LYS A 15 -6.99 8.29 -8.08
N ALA A 16 -8.07 9.07 -8.20
CA ALA A 16 -7.95 10.48 -8.58
C ALA A 16 -7.14 11.30 -7.57
N PRO A 17 -7.52 11.35 -6.28
CA PRO A 17 -6.76 12.13 -5.30
C PRO A 17 -5.33 11.61 -5.08
N LEU A 18 -5.10 10.29 -5.09
CA LEU A 18 -3.74 9.75 -4.93
C LEU A 18 -2.84 10.05 -6.12
N ASN A 19 -3.36 10.14 -7.34
CA ASN A 19 -2.54 10.53 -8.49
C ASN A 19 -2.08 12.00 -8.40
N GLU A 20 -2.94 12.89 -7.90
CA GLU A 20 -2.59 14.29 -7.65
C GLU A 20 -1.49 14.39 -6.59
N ILE A 21 -1.68 13.69 -5.46
CA ILE A 21 -0.69 13.62 -4.38
C ILE A 21 0.63 13.01 -4.88
N ALA A 22 0.57 11.95 -5.70
CA ALA A 22 1.75 11.29 -6.23
C ALA A 22 2.61 12.24 -7.07
N HIS A 23 1.98 13.02 -7.94
CA HIS A 23 2.67 14.01 -8.76
C HIS A 23 3.40 15.05 -7.89
N GLU A 24 2.72 15.57 -6.87
CA GLU A 24 3.32 16.55 -5.96
C GLU A 24 4.45 15.93 -5.10
N PHE A 25 4.24 14.71 -4.60
CA PHE A 25 5.23 13.99 -3.81
C PHE A 25 6.51 13.74 -4.61
N GLU A 26 6.42 13.26 -5.85
CA GLU A 26 7.59 13.00 -6.70
C GLU A 26 8.30 14.29 -7.12
N ALA A 27 7.57 15.39 -7.32
CA ALA A 27 8.17 16.70 -7.60
C ALA A 27 9.01 17.21 -6.42
N GLN A 28 8.55 16.98 -5.18
CA GLN A 28 9.27 17.33 -3.96
C GLN A 28 10.37 16.33 -3.58
N ASN A 29 10.28 15.09 -4.08
CA ASN A 29 11.21 14.00 -3.77
C ASN A 29 11.77 13.37 -5.07
N PRO A 30 12.72 14.03 -5.77
CA PRO A 30 13.20 13.57 -7.09
C PRO A 30 13.86 12.18 -7.09
N SER A 31 14.29 11.70 -5.92
CA SER A 31 14.87 10.38 -5.71
C SER A 31 13.85 9.29 -5.38
N ALA A 32 12.57 9.61 -5.26
CA ALA A 32 11.49 8.66 -5.02
C ALA A 32 10.63 8.47 -6.28
N ARG A 33 10.02 7.30 -6.42
CA ARG A 33 9.00 7.00 -7.42
C ARG A 33 7.89 6.19 -6.76
N LEU A 34 6.64 6.61 -6.91
CA LEU A 34 5.49 5.87 -6.43
C LEU A 34 5.03 4.87 -7.50
N VAL A 35 4.98 3.59 -7.12
CA VAL A 35 4.44 2.52 -7.96
C VAL A 35 3.09 2.13 -7.37
N ILE A 36 2.02 2.74 -7.87
CA ILE A 36 0.67 2.60 -7.29
C ILE A 36 -0.15 1.57 -8.07
N SER A 37 -0.65 0.55 -7.38
CA SER A 37 -1.62 -0.41 -7.89
C SER A 37 -2.99 -0.17 -7.25
N TYR A 38 -4.02 -0.08 -8.09
CA TYR A 38 -5.39 0.18 -7.66
C TYR A 38 -6.28 -1.03 -7.85
N ALA A 39 -7.00 -1.45 -6.81
CA ALA A 39 -8.01 -2.51 -6.85
C ALA A 39 -9.02 -2.40 -5.69
N GLY A 40 -9.87 -3.39 -5.46
CA GLY A 40 -10.73 -3.44 -4.28
C GLY A 40 -9.92 -3.62 -2.99
N SER A 41 -10.30 -2.94 -1.90
CA SER A 41 -9.56 -3.00 -0.62
C SER A 41 -9.37 -4.43 -0.12
N GLN A 42 -10.40 -5.27 -0.27
CA GLN A 42 -10.37 -6.68 0.14
C GLN A 42 -9.38 -7.50 -0.70
N ASP A 43 -9.37 -7.31 -2.03
CA ASP A 43 -8.45 -8.02 -2.92
C ASP A 43 -7.00 -7.63 -2.63
N LEU A 44 -6.75 -6.35 -2.38
CA LEU A 44 -5.43 -5.84 -2.01
C LEU A 44 -4.96 -6.37 -0.65
N ALA A 45 -5.84 -6.40 0.35
CA ALA A 45 -5.55 -7.00 1.65
C ALA A 45 -5.22 -8.50 1.52
N ALA A 46 -5.98 -9.23 0.70
CA ALA A 46 -5.70 -10.63 0.40
C ALA A 46 -4.35 -10.81 -0.30
N GLN A 47 -4.00 -9.95 -1.27
CA GLN A 47 -2.68 -9.96 -1.92
C GLN A 47 -1.55 -9.75 -0.91
N ILE A 48 -1.68 -8.75 -0.03
CA ILE A 48 -0.69 -8.49 1.03
C ILE A 48 -0.53 -9.71 1.94
N ASN A 49 -1.64 -10.34 2.33
CA ASN A 49 -1.63 -11.54 3.19
C ASN A 49 -0.98 -12.75 2.49
N LEU A 50 -1.04 -12.80 1.16
CA LEU A 50 -0.37 -13.82 0.34
C LEU A 50 1.10 -13.47 0.04
N GLY A 51 1.62 -12.38 0.61
CA GLY A 51 3.02 -11.98 0.48
C GLY A 51 3.31 -11.03 -0.68
N ALA A 52 2.29 -10.42 -1.29
CA ALA A 52 2.53 -9.35 -2.26
C ALA A 52 3.31 -8.20 -1.60
N PRO A 53 4.36 -7.68 -2.26
CA PRO A 53 5.13 -6.57 -1.72
C PRO A 53 4.27 -5.30 -1.68
N ALA A 54 4.30 -4.61 -0.55
CA ALA A 54 3.67 -3.31 -0.37
C ALA A 54 4.38 -2.55 0.75
N ASP A 55 4.81 -1.32 0.45
CA ASP A 55 5.36 -0.39 1.43
C ASP A 55 4.25 0.38 2.13
N THR A 56 3.15 0.66 1.42
CA THR A 56 1.98 1.37 1.95
C THR A 56 0.68 0.78 1.40
N PHE A 57 -0.34 0.72 2.26
CA PHE A 57 -1.69 0.26 1.92
C PHE A 57 -2.74 1.32 2.27
N PHE A 58 -3.52 1.76 1.29
CA PHE A 58 -4.65 2.66 1.47
C PHE A 58 -5.98 1.96 1.19
N SER A 59 -6.70 1.61 2.25
CA SER A 59 -8.02 0.98 2.14
C SER A 59 -9.14 2.03 2.08
N ALA A 60 -10.25 1.66 1.42
CA ALA A 60 -11.51 2.41 1.50
C ALA A 60 -12.25 2.24 2.86
N ASP A 61 -11.92 1.21 3.63
CA ASP A 61 -12.52 0.95 4.94
C ASP A 61 -11.48 0.47 5.97
N ARG A 62 -11.83 0.62 7.26
CA ARG A 62 -10.95 0.25 8.37
C ARG A 62 -10.77 -1.25 8.54
N ALA A 63 -11.79 -2.04 8.20
CA ALA A 63 -11.75 -3.48 8.41
C ALA A 63 -10.61 -4.13 7.60
N GLN A 64 -10.38 -3.69 6.36
CA GLN A 64 -9.25 -4.24 5.59
C GLN A 64 -7.88 -3.76 6.09
N MET A 65 -7.80 -2.59 6.73
CA MET A 65 -6.56 -2.18 7.39
C MET A 65 -6.24 -3.10 8.58
N ASP A 66 -7.26 -3.45 9.37
CA ASP A 66 -7.11 -4.36 10.50
C ASP A 66 -6.65 -5.76 10.02
N VAL A 67 -7.21 -6.28 8.92
CA VAL A 67 -6.78 -7.55 8.29
C VAL A 67 -5.29 -7.55 7.95
N VAL A 68 -4.76 -6.46 7.36
CA VAL A 68 -3.34 -6.35 6.98
C VAL A 68 -2.43 -6.22 8.21
N VAL A 69 -2.89 -5.55 9.26
CA VAL A 69 -2.12 -5.41 10.52
C VAL A 69 -2.06 -6.75 11.26
N GLU A 70 -3.15 -7.51 11.28
CA GLU A 70 -3.22 -8.82 11.93
C GLU A 70 -2.40 -9.89 11.21
N SER A 71 -2.41 -9.90 9.87
CA SER A 71 -1.65 -10.89 9.09
C SER A 71 -0.14 -10.79 9.28
N LYS A 72 0.38 -9.60 9.60
CA LYS A 72 1.80 -9.38 9.93
C LYS A 72 2.16 -9.68 11.39
N LYS A 73 1.22 -10.15 12.23
CA LYS A 73 1.40 -10.35 13.68
C LYS A 73 1.49 -11.81 14.15
N VAL A 74 1.70 -12.80 13.29
CA VAL A 74 1.80 -14.19 13.77
C VAL A 74 3.24 -14.54 14.15
N ASP A 75 3.61 -14.15 15.36
CA ASP A 75 4.43 -14.99 16.24
C ASP A 75 3.58 -15.31 17.48
N LYS A 76 2.93 -16.48 17.46
CA LYS A 76 2.29 -17.07 18.63
C LYS A 76 2.72 -18.53 18.74
N LYS A 77 3.97 -18.73 19.19
CA LYS A 77 4.40 -19.69 20.24
C LYS A 77 5.91 -19.97 20.16
N GLU A 78 6.68 -19.26 20.96
CA GLU A 78 7.67 -19.91 21.83
C GLU A 78 7.12 -19.81 23.26
N VAL A 79 6.41 -20.85 23.70
CA VAL A 79 6.23 -21.24 25.12
C VAL A 79 6.06 -22.75 25.19
#